data_AF-A0A4Z1J352-F1
#
_entry.id   AF-A0A4Z1J352-F1
#
_cell.length_a   1.000
_cell.length_b   1.000
_cell.length_c   1.000
_cell.angle_alpha   90.00
_cell.angle_beta   90.00
_cell.angle_gamma   90.00
#
_symmetry.space_group_name_H-M   'P 1'
#
loop_
_entity.id
_entity.type
_entity.pdbx_description
1 polymer ?
#
loop_
_entity_poly.entity_id
_entity_poly.type
_entity_poly.pdbx_seq_one_letter_code
_entity_poly.pdbx_strand_id
1 'polypeptide(L)'
;MRFSQALVLLAFAPFAIAYPTFSAPAAAAVETAATPFTVTWADNGDAPAIADITTYQLDVCAGSSTGTDLKVIYAVTASATLGSTVSTSVTVPAASGSSVTNAYFMRMIATTASGTVTVYSNRFSISGMTGSFGATYTITGTAGPATVNNVADTAVASSSGTADEGVYGTPFQSQTGLTRYAPMGLMPGTTITATNTEPQYPTSSVALATTYLSSATIDTTLTQAQTASFTSHANTVAAASMPTDDMAKFLARWKD
;
A
#
# COMPACT_ATOMS: atom_id res chain seq x y z
N MET A 1 -11.84 56.49 10.05
CA MET A 1 -10.99 55.34 10.43
C MET A 1 -11.76 54.08 10.05
N ARG A 2 -11.25 53.30 9.10
CA ARG A 2 -11.95 52.14 8.53
C ARG A 2 -11.63 50.89 9.35
N PHE A 3 -12.65 50.26 9.91
CA PHE A 3 -12.53 48.95 10.56
C PHE A 3 -12.42 47.87 9.49
N SER A 4 -11.25 47.23 9.37
CA SER A 4 -11.08 46.02 8.57
C SER A 4 -11.41 44.80 9.42
N GLN A 5 -12.51 44.12 9.06
CA GLN A 5 -12.88 42.81 9.58
C GLN A 5 -11.93 41.75 9.02
N ALA A 6 -11.21 41.04 9.89
CA ALA A 6 -10.45 39.86 9.52
C ALA A 6 -11.38 38.64 9.53
N LEU A 7 -11.71 38.13 8.34
CA LEU A 7 -12.42 36.87 8.14
C LEU A 7 -11.43 35.72 8.33
N VAL A 8 -11.52 34.99 9.44
CA VAL A 8 -10.75 33.76 9.66
C VAL A 8 -11.44 32.64 8.88
N LEU A 9 -10.83 32.22 7.77
CA LEU A 9 -11.22 31.03 7.02
C LEU A 9 -10.65 29.80 7.76
N LEU A 10 -11.47 29.16 8.59
CA LEU A 10 -11.13 27.86 9.17
C LEU A 10 -11.21 26.82 8.03
N ALA A 11 -10.07 26.46 7.46
CA ALA A 11 -9.97 25.35 6.53
C ALA A 11 -10.25 24.04 7.29
N PHE A 12 -11.42 23.43 7.06
CA PHE A 12 -11.66 22.04 7.42
C PHE A 12 -10.78 21.17 6.52
N ALA A 13 -9.61 20.77 7.01
CA ALA A 13 -8.84 19.71 6.38
C ALA A 13 -9.64 18.40 6.50
N PRO A 14 -9.89 17.66 5.41
CA PRO A 14 -10.41 16.31 5.52
C PRO A 14 -9.35 15.49 6.26
N PHE A 15 -9.66 15.07 7.49
CA PHE A 15 -8.83 14.11 8.22
C PHE A 15 -8.84 12.83 7.40
N ALA A 16 -7.72 12.52 6.73
CA ALA A 16 -7.44 11.15 6.33
C ALA A 16 -7.27 10.35 7.64
N ILE A 17 -8.13 9.35 7.83
CA ILE A 17 -8.32 8.65 9.10
C ILE A 17 -7.60 7.30 9.04
N ALA A 18 -6.89 6.93 10.11
CA ALA A 18 -5.66 6.16 9.92
C ALA A 18 -5.27 5.02 10.90
N TYR A 19 -4.31 4.13 10.55
CA TYR A 19 -3.89 2.95 11.33
C TYR A 19 -2.62 3.18 12.20
N PRO A 20 -2.42 2.43 13.31
CA PRO A 20 -1.35 2.74 14.27
C PRO A 20 0.07 2.45 13.75
N THR A 21 1.02 3.34 14.02
CA THR A 21 2.45 3.20 13.75
C THR A 21 3.27 3.33 15.03
N PHE A 22 4.20 2.40 15.27
CA PHE A 22 5.02 2.42 16.47
C PHE A 22 6.13 3.46 16.40
N SER A 23 6.28 4.24 17.47
CA SER A 23 7.40 5.16 17.70
C SER A 23 8.36 4.68 18.80
N ALA A 24 7.89 3.80 19.70
CA ALA A 24 8.70 3.14 20.71
C ALA A 24 8.31 1.66 20.87
N PRO A 25 9.27 0.74 21.04
CA PRO A 25 10.71 0.97 21.19
C PRO A 25 11.41 1.46 19.90
N ALA A 26 12.48 2.24 20.07
CA ALA A 26 13.28 2.73 18.95
C ALA A 26 14.04 1.58 18.26
N ALA A 27 14.42 1.77 16.99
CA ALA A 27 15.22 0.78 16.27
C ALA A 27 16.55 0.51 17.00
N ALA A 28 16.88 -0.77 17.18
CA ALA A 28 18.02 -1.27 17.95
C ALA A 28 18.07 -0.85 19.44
N ALA A 29 16.96 -0.40 20.02
CA ALA A 29 16.88 -0.17 21.46
C ALA A 29 17.20 -1.47 22.24
N VAL A 30 17.69 -1.31 23.47
CA VAL A 30 17.98 -2.43 24.37
C VAL A 30 17.16 -2.25 25.65
N GLU A 31 16.15 -3.09 25.80
CA GLU A 31 15.31 -3.15 26.99
C GLU A 31 15.85 -4.20 27.98
N THR A 32 15.33 -4.20 29.21
CA THR A 32 15.72 -5.14 30.25
C THR A 32 14.56 -6.06 30.62
N ALA A 33 14.82 -7.37 30.66
CA ALA A 33 13.84 -8.35 31.07
C ALA A 33 13.32 -8.07 32.49
N ALA A 34 12.07 -8.45 32.76
CA ALA A 34 11.36 -8.22 34.02
C ALA A 34 11.31 -6.75 34.50
N THR A 35 11.65 -5.80 33.64
CA THR A 35 11.57 -4.36 33.90
C THR A 35 10.53 -3.74 32.96
N PRO A 36 9.66 -2.84 33.44
CA PRO A 36 8.70 -2.17 32.58
C PRO A 36 9.40 -1.24 31.58
N PHE A 37 9.02 -1.34 30.31
CA PHE A 37 9.39 -0.39 29.25
C PHE A 37 8.14 0.17 28.56
N THR A 38 8.28 1.34 27.93
CA THR A 38 7.16 2.03 27.30
C THR A 38 7.07 1.66 25.83
N VAL A 39 5.87 1.29 25.40
CA VAL A 39 5.50 1.10 23.99
C VAL A 39 4.58 2.24 23.59
N THR A 40 4.90 2.91 22.49
CA THR A 40 4.16 4.09 22.02
C THR A 40 3.84 3.92 20.55
N TRP A 41 2.62 4.29 20.15
CA TRP A 41 2.17 4.32 18.77
C TRP A 41 1.44 5.62 18.46
N ALA A 42 1.44 6.02 17.19
CA ALA A 42 0.76 7.19 16.68
C ALA A 42 -0.15 6.82 15.52
N ASP A 43 -1.12 7.67 15.23
CA ASP A 43 -1.95 7.52 14.04
C ASP A 43 -1.15 7.92 12.78
N ASN A 44 -1.21 7.14 11.70
CA ASN A 44 -0.27 7.26 10.57
C ASN A 44 -0.76 8.05 9.35
N GLY A 45 -2.03 8.46 9.32
CA GLY A 45 -2.69 9.09 8.17
C GLY A 45 -3.36 8.17 7.13
N ASP A 46 -3.22 6.84 7.18
CA ASP A 46 -3.75 5.88 6.17
C ASP A 46 -4.86 4.94 6.68
N ALA A 47 -5.95 4.73 5.92
CA ALA A 47 -7.09 3.87 6.31
C ALA A 47 -6.71 2.40 6.64
N PRO A 48 -7.41 1.72 7.59
CA PRO A 48 -8.61 2.18 8.34
C PRO A 48 -8.28 3.10 9.52
N ALA A 49 -9.28 3.83 10.00
CA ALA A 49 -9.17 4.71 11.16
C ALA A 49 -8.85 3.99 12.47
N ILE A 50 -8.08 4.63 13.35
CA ILE A 50 -7.92 4.22 14.76
C ILE A 50 -9.29 4.23 15.45
N ALA A 51 -10.17 5.17 15.06
CA ALA A 51 -11.56 5.23 15.52
C ALA A 51 -12.42 4.05 15.04
N ASP A 52 -12.06 3.41 13.92
CA ASP A 52 -12.78 2.25 13.36
C ASP A 52 -12.24 0.93 13.92
N ILE A 53 -11.16 0.97 14.71
CA ILE A 53 -10.61 -0.20 15.41
C ILE A 53 -11.50 -0.50 16.62
N THR A 54 -12.16 -1.67 16.58
CA THR A 54 -13.01 -2.13 17.67
C THR A 54 -12.19 -2.76 18.79
N THR A 55 -11.18 -3.55 18.42
CA THR A 55 -10.28 -4.22 19.37
C THR A 55 -8.87 -4.31 18.81
N TYR A 56 -7.88 -4.31 19.71
CA TYR A 56 -6.51 -4.63 19.35
C TYR A 56 -5.91 -5.71 20.26
N GLN A 57 -5.02 -6.51 19.69
CA GLN A 57 -4.13 -7.43 20.41
C GLN A 57 -2.70 -6.91 20.28
N LEU A 58 -1.99 -6.78 21.39
CA LEU A 58 -0.59 -6.35 21.42
C LEU A 58 0.28 -7.49 21.95
N ASP A 59 1.30 -7.84 21.18
CA ASP A 59 2.24 -8.91 21.51
C ASP A 59 3.68 -8.45 21.37
N VAL A 60 4.55 -9.01 22.21
CA VAL A 60 5.99 -9.04 21.97
C VAL A 60 6.31 -10.32 21.22
N CYS A 61 6.89 -10.18 20.04
CA CYS A 61 7.28 -11.28 19.17
C CYS A 61 8.80 -11.35 19.02
N ALA A 62 9.30 -12.54 18.70
CA ALA A 62 10.64 -12.74 18.18
C ALA A 62 10.58 -13.57 16.90
N GLY A 63 11.45 -13.29 15.92
CA GLY A 63 11.37 -13.96 14.62
C GLY A 63 12.36 -13.46 13.58
N SER A 64 12.42 -14.19 12.46
CA SER A 64 13.27 -13.88 11.32
C SER A 64 12.81 -12.63 10.55
N SER A 65 13.65 -12.11 9.67
CA SER A 65 13.34 -10.92 8.85
C SER A 65 12.17 -11.08 7.88
N THR A 66 11.75 -12.31 7.56
CA THR A 66 10.69 -12.59 6.58
C THR A 66 9.29 -12.54 7.17
N GLY A 67 9.15 -12.48 8.51
CA GLY A 67 7.85 -12.49 9.19
C GLY A 67 7.12 -13.85 9.16
N THR A 68 7.65 -14.86 8.47
CA THR A 68 7.06 -16.21 8.37
C THR A 68 7.38 -17.08 9.59
N ASP A 69 8.57 -16.91 10.15
CA ASP A 69 9.02 -17.63 11.35
C ASP A 69 8.97 -16.69 12.55
N LEU A 70 7.77 -16.51 13.11
CA LEU A 70 7.52 -15.66 14.26
C LEU A 70 7.05 -16.49 15.46
N LYS A 71 7.49 -16.11 16.65
CA LYS A 71 7.06 -16.67 17.93
C LYS A 71 6.54 -15.55 18.81
N VAL A 72 5.34 -15.71 19.36
CA VAL A 72 4.84 -14.83 20.42
C VAL A 72 5.61 -15.17 21.70
N ILE A 73 6.38 -14.20 22.18
CA ILE A 73 7.17 -14.31 23.41
C ILE A 73 6.30 -13.94 24.61
N TYR A 74 5.48 -12.91 24.45
CA TYR A 74 4.63 -12.43 25.52
C TYR A 74 3.40 -11.73 24.92
N ALA A 75 2.21 -12.17 25.31
CA ALA A 75 0.97 -11.48 24.98
C ALA A 75 0.76 -10.35 26.00
N VAL A 76 0.87 -9.10 25.55
CA VAL A 76 0.69 -7.92 26.40
C VAL A 76 -0.79 -7.70 26.68
N THR A 77 -1.61 -7.82 25.64
CA THR A 77 -3.07 -7.78 25.74
C THR A 77 -3.66 -8.89 24.88
N ALA A 78 -4.67 -9.60 25.39
CA ALA A 78 -5.35 -10.65 24.63
C ALA A 78 -6.38 -10.08 23.63
N SER A 79 -7.10 -9.03 24.05
CA SER A 79 -7.97 -8.19 23.22
C SER A 79 -8.42 -7.00 24.08
N ALA A 80 -8.21 -5.77 23.63
CA ALA A 80 -8.61 -4.57 24.35
C ALA A 80 -9.25 -3.55 23.38
N THR A 81 -10.16 -2.72 23.88
CA THR A 81 -10.67 -1.58 23.11
C THR A 81 -9.56 -0.55 22.94
N LEU A 82 -9.33 -0.10 21.71
CA LEU A 82 -8.36 0.95 21.44
C LEU A 82 -9.00 2.30 21.81
N GLY A 83 -8.69 2.80 23.01
CA GLY A 83 -9.03 4.18 23.39
C GLY A 83 -8.08 5.20 22.74
N SER A 84 -8.20 6.48 23.10
CA SER A 84 -7.24 7.54 22.73
C SER A 84 -5.82 7.34 23.30
N THR A 85 -5.56 6.23 23.98
CA THR A 85 -4.29 5.94 24.65
C THR A 85 -3.28 5.48 23.62
N VAL A 86 -2.24 6.30 23.43
CA VAL A 86 -1.15 6.12 22.45
C VAL A 86 0.10 5.47 23.04
N SER A 87 0.02 4.97 24.28
CA SER A 87 1.16 4.33 24.96
C SER A 87 0.73 3.31 26.02
N THR A 88 1.51 2.26 26.22
CA THR A 88 1.34 1.30 27.32
C THR A 88 2.67 0.86 27.90
N SER A 89 2.66 0.40 29.16
CA SER A 89 3.82 -0.17 29.83
C SER A 89 3.82 -1.68 29.68
N VAL A 90 4.94 -2.25 29.24
CA VAL A 90 5.10 -3.69 28.99
C VAL A 90 6.21 -4.24 29.87
N THR A 91 5.96 -5.38 30.53
CA THR A 91 6.97 -6.10 31.31
C THR A 91 7.06 -7.53 30.80
N VAL A 92 8.18 -7.87 30.16
CA VAL A 92 8.40 -9.21 29.60
C VAL A 92 9.11 -10.10 30.64
N PRO A 93 8.55 -11.27 31.01
CA PRO A 93 9.22 -12.19 31.92
C PRO A 93 10.54 -12.72 31.34
N ALA A 94 11.59 -12.78 32.17
CA ALA A 94 12.93 -13.21 31.73
C ALA A 94 12.97 -14.63 31.14
N ALA A 95 12.10 -15.52 31.62
CA ALA A 95 12.04 -16.91 31.16
C ALA A 95 11.39 -17.08 29.77
N SER A 96 10.77 -16.05 29.20
CA SER A 96 9.93 -16.18 28.00
C SER A 96 10.71 -16.25 26.68
N GLY A 97 12.00 -15.90 26.66
CA GLY A 97 12.80 -15.84 25.42
C GLY A 97 14.31 -15.80 25.70
N SER A 98 15.13 -15.53 24.67
CA SER A 98 16.60 -15.55 24.76
C SER A 98 17.22 -14.19 24.42
N SER A 99 18.35 -13.88 25.06
CA SER A 99 19.08 -12.63 24.86
C SER A 99 19.79 -12.62 23.49
N VAL A 100 19.06 -12.26 22.43
CA VAL A 100 19.57 -12.14 21.06
C VAL A 100 19.35 -10.72 20.53
N THR A 101 20.41 -10.14 19.98
CA THR A 101 20.40 -8.79 19.41
C THR A 101 19.35 -8.65 18.31
N ASN A 102 18.48 -7.64 18.41
CA ASN A 102 17.44 -7.29 17.44
C ASN A 102 16.45 -8.42 17.11
N ALA A 103 16.32 -9.40 18.00
CA ALA A 103 15.40 -10.51 17.80
C ALA A 103 13.94 -10.12 18.04
N TYR A 104 13.68 -9.07 18.82
CA TYR A 104 12.37 -8.71 19.31
C TYR A 104 11.74 -7.59 18.50
N PHE A 105 10.41 -7.60 18.40
CA PHE A 105 9.60 -6.53 17.84
C PHE A 105 8.19 -6.59 18.42
N MET A 106 7.49 -5.45 18.43
CA MET A 106 6.08 -5.39 18.79
C MET A 106 5.23 -5.79 17.60
N ARG A 107 4.13 -6.49 17.86
CA ARG A 107 3.05 -6.73 16.88
C ARG A 107 1.75 -6.24 17.47
N MET A 108 1.04 -5.40 16.73
CA MET A 108 -0.34 -5.05 17.04
C MET A 108 -1.25 -5.56 15.92
N ILE A 109 -2.26 -6.35 16.31
CA ILE A 109 -3.33 -6.80 15.42
C ILE A 109 -4.55 -5.95 15.77
N ALA A 110 -4.87 -5.00 14.92
CA ALA A 110 -6.04 -4.16 15.01
C ALA A 110 -7.19 -4.79 14.23
N THR A 111 -8.32 -5.02 14.89
CA THR A 111 -9.54 -5.54 14.28
C THR A 111 -10.53 -4.41 14.08
N THR A 112 -11.06 -4.32 12.87
CA THR A 112 -12.11 -3.39 12.46
C THR A 112 -13.37 -4.17 12.08
N ALA A 113 -14.47 -3.48 11.76
CA ALA A 113 -15.67 -4.14 11.24
C ALA A 113 -15.45 -4.85 9.89
N SER A 114 -14.50 -4.39 9.08
CA SER A 114 -14.26 -4.85 7.71
C SER A 114 -13.03 -5.75 7.56
N GLY A 115 -12.24 -5.97 8.61
CA GLY A 115 -11.09 -6.89 8.60
C GLY A 115 -10.02 -6.53 9.62
N THR A 116 -8.79 -6.98 9.39
CA THR A 116 -7.68 -6.82 10.33
C THR A 116 -6.49 -6.11 9.72
N VAL A 117 -5.83 -5.25 10.49
CA VAL A 117 -4.52 -4.67 10.15
C VAL A 117 -3.50 -5.16 11.17
N THR A 118 -2.40 -5.72 10.70
CA THR A 118 -1.28 -6.13 11.54
C THR A 118 -0.09 -5.20 11.29
N VAL A 119 0.30 -4.45 12.31
CA VAL A 119 1.42 -3.51 12.29
C VAL A 119 2.54 -4.01 13.19
N TYR A 120 3.77 -3.72 12.79
CA TYR A 120 4.97 -4.15 13.51
C TYR A 120 5.85 -2.94 13.87
N SER A 121 6.52 -2.99 15.02
CA SER A 121 7.55 -1.99 15.36
C SER A 121 8.88 -2.30 14.70
N ASN A 122 9.81 -1.35 14.78
CA ASN A 122 11.22 -1.66 14.58
C ASN A 122 11.72 -2.71 15.57
N ARG A 123 12.82 -3.36 15.22
CA ARG A 123 13.45 -4.38 16.05
C ARG A 123 14.20 -3.76 17.21
N PHE A 124 14.14 -4.43 18.35
CA PHE A 124 14.86 -4.10 19.57
C PHE A 124 15.42 -5.38 20.21
N SER A 125 16.24 -5.21 21.24
CA SER A 125 16.84 -6.29 22.02
C SER A 125 16.27 -6.27 23.42
N ILE A 126 16.15 -7.44 24.06
CA ILE A 126 15.84 -7.55 25.49
C ILE A 126 17.00 -8.28 26.16
N SER A 127 17.70 -7.58 27.04
CA SER A 127 18.79 -8.11 27.85
C SER A 127 18.28 -8.83 29.10
N GLY A 128 19.05 -9.77 29.64
CA GLY A 128 18.68 -10.49 30.86
C GLY A 128 17.63 -11.60 30.66
N MET A 129 17.36 -11.97 29.42
CA MET A 129 16.46 -13.08 29.08
C MET A 129 17.18 -14.41 29.29
N THR A 130 16.53 -15.33 30.01
CA THR A 130 17.07 -16.63 30.47
C THR A 130 16.41 -17.84 29.80
N GLY A 131 15.35 -17.63 29.02
CA GLY A 131 14.69 -18.67 28.25
C GLY A 131 15.40 -19.02 26.94
N SER A 132 14.72 -19.79 26.09
CA SER A 132 15.22 -20.20 24.77
C SER A 132 14.14 -20.08 23.71
N PHE A 133 14.53 -19.71 22.50
CA PHE A 133 13.61 -19.65 21.36
C PHE A 133 13.29 -21.03 20.80
N GLY A 134 14.21 -22.00 20.92
CA GLY A 134 14.11 -23.33 20.31
C GLY A 134 14.41 -23.33 18.80
N ALA A 135 14.47 -22.17 18.15
CA ALA A 135 14.81 -21.98 16.74
C ALA A 135 15.87 -20.86 16.60
N THR A 136 16.66 -20.91 15.52
CA THR A 136 17.62 -19.87 15.17
C THR A 136 16.97 -18.86 14.24
N TYR A 137 16.96 -17.59 14.62
CA TYR A 137 16.44 -16.52 13.77
C TYR A 137 17.56 -15.86 12.96
N THR A 138 17.38 -15.79 11.65
CA THR A 138 18.22 -14.95 10.78
C THR A 138 17.69 -13.53 10.82
N ILE A 139 18.48 -12.61 11.36
CA ILE A 139 18.10 -11.21 11.57
C ILE A 139 19.00 -10.33 10.71
N THR A 140 18.39 -9.49 9.88
CA THR A 140 19.09 -8.57 8.99
C THR A 140 18.61 -7.14 9.26
N GLY A 141 19.48 -6.31 9.81
CA GLY A 141 19.17 -4.91 10.12
C GLY A 141 18.28 -4.73 11.36
N THR A 142 17.60 -3.59 11.40
CA THR A 142 16.81 -3.11 12.56
C THR A 142 15.35 -2.86 12.23
N ALA A 143 14.95 -3.04 10.97
CA ALA A 143 13.56 -2.92 10.53
C ALA A 143 12.75 -4.15 10.98
N GLY A 144 11.52 -3.88 11.44
CA GLY A 144 10.55 -4.94 11.70
C GLY A 144 10.00 -5.57 10.42
N PRO A 145 9.17 -6.62 10.54
CA PRO A 145 8.38 -7.12 9.42
C PRO A 145 7.49 -6.03 8.80
N ALA A 146 7.08 -6.23 7.54
CA ALA A 146 6.17 -5.31 6.86
C ALA A 146 4.76 -5.38 7.45
N THR A 147 4.05 -4.24 7.44
CA THR A 147 2.63 -4.16 7.78
C THR A 147 1.80 -5.03 6.83
N VAL A 148 0.79 -5.71 7.37
CA VAL A 148 -0.15 -6.54 6.62
C VAL A 148 -1.56 -6.01 6.83
N ASN A 149 -2.20 -5.50 5.78
CA ASN A 149 -3.55 -4.94 5.83
C ASN A 149 -4.53 -5.87 5.09
N ASN A 150 -5.49 -6.45 5.83
CA ASN A 150 -6.55 -7.32 5.32
C ASN A 150 -7.95 -6.72 5.53
N VAL A 151 -8.04 -5.40 5.64
CA VAL A 151 -9.34 -4.73 5.75
C VAL A 151 -10.00 -4.70 4.39
N ALA A 152 -11.23 -5.22 4.31
CA ALA A 152 -12.02 -5.14 3.09
C ALA A 152 -12.21 -3.67 2.71
N ASP A 153 -11.91 -3.34 1.45
CA ASP A 153 -12.00 -1.98 0.94
C ASP A 153 -13.46 -1.50 1.01
N THR A 154 -13.78 -0.66 2.00
CA THR A 154 -15.11 -0.06 2.18
C THR A 154 -15.37 1.09 1.21
N ALA A 155 -14.44 1.39 0.28
CA ALA A 155 -14.62 2.40 -0.78
C ALA A 155 -15.80 2.12 -1.75
N VAL A 156 -16.54 1.02 -1.58
CA VAL A 156 -17.70 0.66 -2.42
C VAL A 156 -19.00 1.35 -1.99
N ALA A 157 -19.01 2.27 -1.02
CA ALA A 157 -20.27 2.85 -0.50
C ALA A 157 -20.51 4.35 -0.73
N SER A 158 -19.68 5.06 -1.50
CA SER A 158 -19.94 6.48 -1.80
C SER A 158 -19.50 6.89 -3.19
N SER A 159 -19.95 6.17 -4.22
CA SER A 159 -19.93 6.73 -5.57
C SER A 159 -21.08 7.72 -5.71
N SER A 160 -20.75 9.00 -5.76
CA SER A 160 -21.61 10.06 -6.30
C SER A 160 -21.66 10.03 -7.84
N GLY A 161 -21.35 8.89 -8.46
CA GLY A 161 -21.51 8.66 -9.88
C GLY A 161 -22.99 8.48 -10.20
N THR A 162 -23.42 8.98 -11.36
CA THR A 162 -24.72 8.62 -11.93
C THR A 162 -24.86 7.09 -11.91
N ALA A 163 -26.03 6.58 -11.53
CA ALA A 163 -26.29 5.16 -11.23
C ALA A 163 -25.88 4.15 -12.32
N ASP A 164 -25.49 4.62 -13.50
CA ASP A 164 -25.00 3.85 -14.64
C ASP A 164 -23.50 3.48 -14.56
N GLU A 165 -22.65 4.29 -13.90
CA GLU A 165 -21.18 4.09 -13.90
C GLU A 165 -20.61 3.40 -12.65
N GLY A 166 -21.41 3.22 -11.59
CA GLY A 166 -21.02 2.51 -10.37
C GLY A 166 -19.71 3.02 -9.75
N VAL A 167 -18.81 2.09 -9.38
CA VAL A 167 -17.49 2.38 -8.78
C VAL A 167 -16.48 3.01 -9.74
N TYR A 168 -16.78 3.04 -11.05
CA TYR A 168 -15.89 3.59 -12.08
C TYR A 168 -16.14 5.08 -12.38
N GLY A 169 -17.24 5.66 -11.89
CA GLY A 169 -17.62 7.05 -12.18
C GLY A 169 -16.83 8.11 -11.40
N THR A 170 -16.13 7.74 -10.32
CA THR A 170 -15.25 8.66 -9.61
C THR A 170 -13.93 8.84 -10.37
N PRO A 171 -13.48 10.07 -10.68
CA PRO A 171 -12.21 10.29 -11.38
C PRO A 171 -11.05 9.57 -10.69
N PHE A 172 -10.23 8.85 -11.47
CA PHE A 172 -9.17 7.99 -10.92
C PHE A 172 -8.32 8.71 -9.87
N GLN A 173 -7.93 9.96 -10.14
CA GLN A 173 -7.10 10.79 -9.26
C GLN A 173 -7.77 11.17 -7.93
N SER A 174 -9.09 11.15 -7.86
CA SER A 174 -9.89 11.47 -6.66
C SER A 174 -10.26 10.23 -5.83
N GLN A 175 -9.92 9.03 -6.30
CA GLN A 175 -10.20 7.79 -5.57
C GLN A 175 -9.20 7.58 -4.43
N THR A 176 -9.72 7.09 -3.31
CA THR A 176 -8.99 6.70 -2.10
C THR A 176 -9.26 5.23 -1.81
N GLY A 177 -8.29 4.49 -1.27
CA GLY A 177 -8.43 3.06 -0.97
C GLY A 177 -7.27 2.25 -1.55
N LEU A 178 -7.21 0.97 -1.16
CA LEU A 178 -6.19 0.04 -1.64
C LEU A 178 -6.46 -0.38 -3.09
N THR A 179 -7.73 -0.42 -3.50
CA THR A 179 -8.16 -0.69 -4.87
C THR A 179 -8.58 0.59 -5.55
N ARG A 180 -7.99 0.87 -6.72
CA ARG A 180 -8.45 1.97 -7.60
C ARG A 180 -9.15 1.41 -8.84
N TYR A 181 -10.18 2.10 -9.30
CA TYR A 181 -11.02 1.75 -10.44
C TYR A 181 -10.71 2.68 -11.61
N ALA A 182 -10.02 2.19 -12.64
CA ALA A 182 -9.71 2.98 -13.82
C ALA A 182 -10.89 2.95 -14.82
N PRO A 183 -11.26 4.10 -15.43
CA PRO A 183 -12.24 4.12 -16.50
C PRO A 183 -11.70 3.42 -17.75
N MET A 184 -12.60 2.97 -18.62
CA MET A 184 -12.22 2.42 -19.92
C MET A 184 -11.45 3.48 -20.73
N GLY A 185 -10.33 3.07 -21.35
CA GLY A 185 -9.61 3.94 -22.27
C GLY A 185 -10.48 4.32 -23.48
N LEU A 186 -10.26 5.52 -24.01
CA LEU A 186 -10.94 5.97 -25.23
C LEU A 186 -10.66 4.99 -26.37
N MET A 187 -11.71 4.45 -26.97
CA MET A 187 -11.55 3.64 -28.18
C MET A 187 -11.12 4.52 -29.35
N PRO A 188 -10.21 4.01 -30.20
CA PRO A 188 -9.87 4.72 -31.43
C PRO A 188 -11.11 4.85 -32.31
N GLY A 189 -11.27 6.01 -32.94
CA GLY A 189 -12.34 6.23 -33.92
C GLY A 189 -12.17 5.33 -35.16
N THR A 190 -13.26 5.11 -35.90
CA THR A 190 -13.29 4.25 -37.09
C THR A 190 -12.68 4.90 -38.35
N THR A 191 -12.29 6.17 -38.27
CA THR A 191 -11.72 6.91 -39.40
C THR A 191 -10.45 7.65 -38.98
N ILE A 192 -9.40 7.51 -39.77
CA ILE A 192 -8.19 8.33 -39.66
C ILE A 192 -8.47 9.63 -40.40
N THR A 193 -8.96 10.64 -39.68
CA THR A 193 -9.25 11.98 -40.21
C THR A 193 -8.08 12.96 -40.04
N ALA A 194 -7.03 12.56 -39.33
CA ALA A 194 -5.85 13.38 -39.11
C ALA A 194 -4.96 13.42 -40.36
N THR A 195 -4.87 14.60 -40.98
CA THR A 195 -3.93 14.93 -42.07
C THR A 195 -2.66 15.62 -41.57
N ASN A 196 -2.60 15.97 -40.28
CA ASN A 196 -1.41 16.57 -39.68
C ASN A 196 -0.39 15.47 -39.35
N THR A 197 0.82 15.60 -39.90
CA THR A 197 1.96 14.71 -39.64
C THR A 197 2.85 15.18 -38.48
N GLU A 198 2.52 16.29 -37.84
CA GLU A 198 3.24 16.75 -36.66
C GLU A 198 3.01 15.79 -35.49
N PRO A 199 4.06 15.48 -34.70
CA PRO A 199 3.93 14.69 -33.49
C PRO A 199 2.88 15.31 -32.57
N GLN A 200 1.87 14.51 -32.20
CA GLN A 200 0.72 14.97 -31.40
C GLN A 200 1.13 15.53 -30.03
N TYR A 201 2.32 15.17 -29.55
CA TYR A 201 2.94 15.72 -28.35
C TYR A 201 4.41 16.07 -28.66
N PRO A 202 4.91 17.23 -28.23
CA PRO A 202 6.36 17.46 -28.17
C PRO A 202 7.00 16.40 -27.28
N THR A 203 8.28 16.08 -27.48
CA THR A 203 9.03 15.15 -26.61
C THR A 203 8.83 15.56 -25.16
N SER A 204 8.05 14.78 -24.42
CA SER A 204 7.68 15.11 -23.06
C SER A 204 8.94 15.21 -22.21
N SER A 205 9.04 16.26 -21.40
CA SER A 205 10.08 16.31 -20.37
C SER A 205 9.80 15.19 -19.38
N VAL A 206 10.62 14.15 -19.39
CA VAL A 206 10.50 13.06 -18.42
C VAL A 206 11.10 13.54 -17.10
N ALA A 207 10.25 13.73 -16.09
CA ALA A 207 10.70 13.92 -14.72
C ALA A 207 11.02 12.54 -14.13
N LEU A 208 12.28 12.14 -14.22
CA LEU A 208 12.77 10.94 -13.56
C LEU A 208 12.88 11.21 -12.05
N ALA A 209 12.43 10.26 -11.23
CA ALA A 209 12.58 10.37 -9.78
C ALA A 209 14.08 10.37 -9.42
N THR A 210 14.55 11.45 -8.80
CA THR A 210 15.93 11.59 -8.29
C THR A 210 16.08 11.05 -6.86
N THR A 211 14.98 10.60 -6.26
CA THR A 211 14.91 10.13 -4.87
C THR A 211 13.96 8.95 -4.78
N TYR A 212 14.20 8.04 -3.83
CA TYR A 212 13.31 6.91 -3.57
C TYR A 212 11.90 7.42 -3.22
N LEU A 213 10.91 6.93 -3.96
CA LEU A 213 9.51 7.17 -3.67
C LEU A 213 9.13 6.48 -2.35
N SER A 214 8.14 7.02 -1.64
CA SER A 214 7.53 6.35 -0.50
C SER A 214 6.93 5.01 -0.93
N SER A 215 6.80 4.07 0.01
CA SER A 215 6.15 2.79 -0.23
C SER A 215 4.77 2.99 -0.86
N ALA A 216 4.44 2.13 -1.84
CA ALA A 216 3.16 2.20 -2.54
C ALA A 216 2.00 1.93 -1.58
N THR A 217 1.02 2.83 -1.59
CA THR A 217 -0.21 2.71 -0.77
C THR A 217 -1.33 1.96 -1.52
N ILE A 218 -1.20 1.78 -2.83
CA ILE A 218 -2.21 1.15 -3.69
C ILE A 218 -1.79 -0.29 -3.93
N ASP A 219 -2.68 -1.24 -3.64
CA ASP A 219 -2.42 -2.68 -3.81
C ASP A 219 -2.81 -3.14 -5.22
N THR A 220 -3.94 -2.68 -5.75
CA THR A 220 -4.41 -3.09 -7.07
C THR A 220 -5.21 -2.02 -7.81
N THR A 221 -5.27 -2.16 -9.14
CA THR A 221 -6.11 -1.32 -10.00
C THR A 221 -6.99 -2.20 -10.88
N LEU A 222 -8.30 -1.96 -10.85
CA LEU A 222 -9.28 -2.64 -11.69
C LEU A 222 -9.75 -1.70 -12.79
N THR A 223 -9.49 -2.06 -14.05
CA THR A 223 -9.99 -1.30 -15.20
C THR A 223 -11.39 -1.78 -15.57
N GLN A 224 -12.28 -0.85 -15.91
CA GLN A 224 -13.61 -1.18 -16.41
C GLN A 224 -13.52 -2.10 -17.65
N ALA A 225 -14.39 -3.12 -17.71
CA ALA A 225 -14.42 -4.05 -18.82
C ALA A 225 -14.78 -3.37 -20.14
N GLN A 226 -14.17 -3.83 -21.25
CA GLN A 226 -14.44 -3.31 -22.58
C GLN A 226 -15.85 -3.68 -23.05
N THR A 227 -16.61 -2.69 -23.52
CA THR A 227 -17.99 -2.88 -24.03
C THR A 227 -18.06 -3.11 -25.53
N ALA A 228 -16.95 -2.95 -26.26
CA ALA A 228 -16.92 -3.13 -27.70
C ALA A 228 -16.71 -4.57 -28.15
N SER A 229 -17.48 -4.97 -29.16
CA SER A 229 -17.32 -6.21 -29.90
C SER A 229 -16.73 -5.92 -31.28
N PHE A 230 -15.67 -6.65 -31.66
CA PHE A 230 -15.09 -6.57 -33.00
C PHE A 230 -15.53 -7.77 -33.83
N THR A 231 -15.98 -7.54 -35.06
CA THR A 231 -16.26 -8.61 -36.01
C THR A 231 -15.20 -8.58 -37.10
N SER A 232 -14.41 -9.66 -37.21
CA SER A 232 -13.48 -9.84 -38.33
C SER A 232 -14.23 -10.43 -39.52
N HIS A 233 -14.07 -9.83 -40.70
CA HIS A 233 -14.50 -10.43 -41.96
C HIS A 233 -13.27 -10.90 -42.75
N ALA A 234 -13.38 -12.03 -43.45
CA ALA A 234 -12.32 -12.48 -44.33
C ALA A 234 -12.07 -11.42 -45.43
N ASN A 235 -10.82 -11.13 -45.75
CA ASN A 235 -10.51 -10.31 -46.91
C ASN A 235 -10.86 -11.10 -48.18
N THR A 236 -11.96 -10.76 -48.84
CA THR A 236 -12.44 -11.43 -50.06
C THR A 236 -11.74 -10.96 -51.33
N VAL A 237 -10.80 -10.02 -51.22
CA VAL A 237 -10.02 -9.51 -52.36
C VAL A 237 -8.89 -10.51 -52.66
N ALA A 238 -8.77 -10.89 -53.93
CA ALA A 238 -7.65 -11.71 -54.39
C ALA A 238 -6.32 -11.02 -54.08
N ALA A 239 -5.29 -11.80 -53.73
CA ALA A 239 -3.94 -11.27 -53.53
C ALA A 239 -3.52 -10.48 -54.78
N ALA A 240 -2.99 -9.27 -54.57
CA ALA A 240 -2.45 -8.48 -55.67
C ALA A 240 -1.39 -9.30 -56.43
N SER A 241 -1.38 -9.17 -57.75
CA SER A 241 -0.33 -9.78 -58.57
C SER A 241 1.04 -9.28 -58.09
N MET A 242 2.03 -10.18 -58.10
CA MET A 242 3.43 -9.79 -57.87
C MET A 242 3.78 -8.60 -58.78
N PRO A 243 4.49 -7.58 -58.29
CA PRO A 243 4.93 -6.47 -59.14
C PRO A 243 5.80 -7.05 -60.26
N THR A 244 5.56 -6.64 -61.51
CA THR A 244 6.26 -7.14 -62.71
C THR A 244 7.43 -6.25 -63.15
N ASP A 245 7.54 -5.04 -62.61
CA ASP A 245 8.56 -4.03 -63.00
C ASP A 245 9.76 -3.98 -62.04
N ASP A 246 10.55 -2.91 -62.06
CA ASP A 246 11.79 -2.75 -61.29
C ASP A 246 11.65 -2.95 -59.77
N MET A 247 10.43 -2.84 -59.24
CA MET A 247 10.09 -3.21 -57.87
C MET A 247 10.32 -4.71 -57.58
N ALA A 248 10.08 -5.58 -58.57
CA ALA A 248 10.33 -7.03 -58.46
C ALA A 248 11.83 -7.33 -58.32
N LYS A 249 12.67 -6.61 -59.07
CA LYS A 249 14.14 -6.72 -58.99
C LYS A 249 14.65 -6.23 -57.63
N PHE A 250 14.13 -5.10 -57.13
CA PHE A 250 14.50 -4.58 -55.81
C PHE A 250 14.14 -5.55 -54.68
N LEU A 251 12.94 -6.15 -54.73
CA LEU A 251 12.48 -7.14 -53.76
C LEU A 251 13.19 -8.50 -53.85
N ALA A 252 13.84 -8.81 -54.98
CA ALA A 252 14.63 -10.04 -55.16
C ALA A 252 16.13 -9.86 -54.83
N ARG A 253 16.58 -8.62 -54.57
CA ARG A 253 18.01 -8.27 -54.40
C ARG A 253 18.72 -8.96 -53.24
N TRP A 254 17.98 -9.45 -52.24
CA TRP A 254 18.53 -10.18 -51.09
C TRP A 254 18.62 -11.69 -51.31
N LYS A 255 18.19 -12.19 -52.48
CA LYS A 255 18.27 -13.61 -52.85
C LYS A 255 19.59 -14.00 -53.53
N ASP A 256 20.46 -13.02 -53.78
CA ASP A 256 21.81 -13.18 -54.33
C ASP A 256 22.85 -13.29 -53.21
#